data_AF-A0A259KTW3-F1
#
_entry.id   AF-A0A259KTW3-F1
#
_cell.length_a   1.000
_cell.length_b   1.000
_cell.length_c   1.000
_cell.angle_alpha   90.00
_cell.angle_beta   90.00
_cell.angle_gamma   90.00
#
_symmetry.space_group_name_H-M   'P 1'
#
loop_
_entity.id
_entity.type
_entity.pdbx_description
1 polymer ?
#
loop_
_entity_poly.entity_id
_entity_poly.type
_entity_poly.pdbx_seq_one_letter_code
_entity_poly.pdbx_strand_id
1 'polypeptide(L)'
;LLAAGIASSFSAIVIFMVYLINEQYPRDIYTHPGMLWALMPLVLIWILRVWHLTVHGRMSEDPVVFALKDRFSLLLGLLALLVLFAAT
;
A
#
# COMPACT_ATOMS: atom_id res chain seq x y z
N LEU A 1 2.47 6.01 -20.56
CA LEU A 1 1.54 5.74 -19.43
C LEU A 1 2.16 4.83 -18.36
N LEU A 2 2.78 3.69 -18.71
CA LEU A 2 3.42 2.78 -17.73
C LEU A 2 4.45 3.49 -16.81
N ALA A 3 5.41 4.22 -17.40
CA ALA A 3 6.41 4.96 -16.64
C ALA A 3 5.79 6.01 -15.70
N ALA A 4 4.73 6.70 -16.15
CA ALA A 4 4.01 7.68 -15.34
C ALA A 4 3.27 7.02 -14.17
N GLY A 5 2.68 5.83 -14.38
CA GLY A 5 2.02 5.06 -13.32
C GLY A 5 3.01 4.52 -12.28
N ILE A 6 4.17 4.03 -12.72
CA ILE A 6 5.24 3.60 -11.79
C ILE A 6 5.73 4.81 -11.00
N ALA A 7 6.03 5.93 -11.67
CA ALA A 7 6.48 7.16 -11.01
C ALA A 7 5.47 7.68 -9.98
N SER A 8 4.18 7.76 -10.34
CA SER A 8 3.13 8.21 -9.41
C SER A 8 2.94 7.26 -8.22
N SER A 9 3.10 5.96 -8.43
CA SER A 9 3.06 4.96 -7.34
C SER A 9 4.18 5.18 -6.33
N PHE A 10 5.42 5.42 -6.80
CA PHE A 10 6.54 5.75 -5.92
C PHE A 10 6.38 7.13 -5.26
N SER A 11 5.84 8.13 -5.97
CA SER A 11 5.53 9.43 -5.36
C SER A 11 4.52 9.31 -4.22
N ALA A 12 3.48 8.48 -4.37
CA ALA A 12 2.50 8.24 -3.29
C ALA A 12 3.16 7.64 -2.04
N ILE A 13 4.08 6.68 -2.22
CA ILE A 13 4.86 6.08 -1.13
C ILE A 13 5.70 7.14 -0.41
N VAL A 14 6.40 7.99 -1.16
CA VAL A 14 7.21 9.08 -0.58
C VAL A 14 6.34 10.08 0.18
N ILE A 15 5.20 10.47 -0.37
CA ILE A 15 4.25 11.38 0.31
C ILE A 15 3.77 10.76 1.62
N PHE A 16 3.42 9.47 1.63
CA PHE A 16 3.04 8.76 2.84
C PHE A 16 4.18 8.70 3.87
N MET A 17 5.42 8.47 3.42
CA MET A 17 6.59 8.47 4.30
C MET A 17 6.84 9.84 4.92
N VAL A 18 6.73 10.91 4.14
CA VAL A 18 6.84 12.31 4.63
C VAL A 18 5.74 12.60 5.65
N TYR A 19 4.51 12.14 5.41
CA TYR A 19 3.42 12.26 6.38
C TYR A 19 3.76 11.57 7.71
N LEU A 20 4.34 10.37 7.65
CA LEU A 20 4.73 9.63 8.86
C LEU A 20 5.85 10.29 9.64
N ILE A 21 6.88 10.81 8.96
CA ILE A 21 8.06 11.44 9.56
C ILE A 21 7.70 12.76 10.25
N ASN A 22 6.79 13.55 9.66
CA ASN A 22 6.41 14.84 10.25
C ASN A 22 5.42 14.70 11.42
N GLU A 23 5.05 13.47 11.78
CA GLU A 23 4.13 13.14 12.87
C GLU A 23 2.83 13.97 12.87
N GLN A 24 2.37 14.39 11.68
CA GLN A 24 1.19 15.26 11.54
C GLN A 24 -0.14 14.50 11.66
N TYR A 25 -0.14 13.41 12.41
CA TYR A 25 -1.36 12.70 12.78
C TYR A 25 -1.90 13.29 14.09
N PRO A 26 -3.22 13.54 14.19
CA PRO A 26 -3.83 13.96 15.44
C PRO A 26 -3.55 12.90 16.52
N ARG A 27 -2.94 13.32 17.63
CA ARG A 27 -2.59 12.43 18.76
C ARG A 27 -3.80 11.70 19.35
N ASP A 28 -5.00 12.19 19.08
CA ASP A 28 -6.26 11.60 19.56
C ASP A 28 -6.82 10.49 18.65
N ILE A 29 -6.24 10.24 17.46
CA ILE A 29 -6.74 9.25 16.49
C ILE A 29 -5.97 7.91 16.57
N TYR A 30 -4.69 7.94 16.94
CA TYR A 30 -3.83 6.75 16.96
C TYR A 30 -3.14 6.59 18.30
N THR A 31 -3.44 5.52 19.04
CA THR A 31 -2.74 5.17 20.28
C THR A 31 -1.29 4.72 20.03
N HIS A 32 -1.02 4.06 18.91
CA HIS A 32 0.29 3.51 18.56
C HIS A 32 0.71 3.88 17.12
N PRO A 33 1.05 5.16 16.84
CA PRO A 33 1.37 5.62 15.50
C PRO A 33 2.57 4.91 14.87
N GLY A 34 3.47 4.33 15.68
CA GLY A 34 4.58 3.50 15.22
C GLY A 34 4.16 2.32 14.35
N MET A 35 2.94 1.80 14.52
CA MET A 35 2.41 0.72 13.68
C MET A 35 2.18 1.15 12.23
N LEU A 36 1.91 2.42 11.96
CA LEU A 36 1.68 2.92 10.60
C LEU A 36 2.92 2.76 9.71
N TRP A 37 4.13 2.65 10.28
CA TRP A 37 5.34 2.34 9.54
C TRP A 37 5.29 0.96 8.87
N ALA A 38 4.53 0.01 9.41
CA ALA A 38 4.35 -1.30 8.78
C ALA A 38 3.55 -1.21 7.47
N LEU A 39 2.70 -0.19 7.28
CA LEU A 39 1.99 0.02 6.01
C LEU A 39 2.94 0.31 4.85
N MET A 40 4.11 0.91 5.11
CA MET A 40 5.09 1.23 4.07
C MET A 40 5.57 0.01 3.28
N PRO A 41 6.21 -1.01 3.89
CA PRO A 41 6.65 -2.20 3.17
C PRO A 41 5.48 -2.98 2.56
N LEU A 42 4.32 -2.97 3.21
CA LEU A 42 3.09 -3.61 2.72
C LEU A 42 2.63 -3.04 1.38
N VAL A 43 2.46 -1.72 1.30
CA VAL A 43 2.03 -1.02 0.09
C VAL A 43 3.10 -1.11 -0.99
N LEU A 44 4.39 -1.03 -0.63
CA LEU A 44 5.49 -1.18 -1.57
C LEU A 44 5.50 -2.56 -2.24
N ILE A 45 5.41 -3.65 -1.45
CA ILE A 45 5.37 -5.01 -1.98
C ILE A 45 4.16 -5.20 -2.90
N TRP A 46 3.00 -4.67 -2.52
CA TRP A 46 1.80 -4.76 -3.33
C TRP A 46 1.97 -4.05 -4.68
N ILE A 47 2.44 -2.81 -4.68
CA ILE A 47 2.69 -2.01 -5.89
C ILE A 47 3.69 -2.71 -6.81
N LEU A 48 4.84 -3.16 -6.27
CA LEU A 48 5.85 -3.87 -7.06
C LEU A 48 5.26 -5.13 -7.73
N ARG A 49 4.44 -5.88 -7.00
CA ARG A 49 3.80 -7.09 -7.53
C ARG A 49 2.76 -6.77 -8.61
N VAL A 50 1.94 -5.74 -8.41
CA VAL A 50 0.95 -5.30 -9.40
C VAL A 50 1.64 -4.86 -10.70
N TRP A 51 2.71 -4.04 -10.60
CA TRP A 51 3.47 -3.62 -11.77
C TRP A 51 4.18 -4.79 -12.45
N HIS A 52 4.77 -5.70 -11.69
CA HIS A 52 5.40 -6.89 -12.23
C HIS A 52 4.39 -7.75 -13.03
N LEU A 53 3.20 -7.99 -12.51
CA LEU A 53 2.16 -8.77 -13.19
C LEU A 53 1.60 -8.05 -14.42
N THR A 54 1.39 -6.73 -14.32
CA THR A 54 0.89 -5.89 -15.42
C THR A 54 1.87 -5.86 -16.59
N VAL A 55 3.17 -5.62 -16.32
CA VAL A 55 4.21 -5.53 -17.37
C VAL A 55 4.41 -6.86 -18.10
N HIS A 56 4.23 -7.99 -17.40
CA HIS A 56 4.32 -9.31 -18.01
C HIS A 56 3.02 -9.76 -18.72
N GLY A 57 1.99 -8.90 -18.81
CA GLY A 57 0.71 -9.25 -19.43
C GLY A 57 -0.06 -10.35 -18.70
N ARG A 58 0.27 -10.59 -17.43
CA ARG A 58 -0.34 -11.64 -16.57
C ARG A 58 -1.60 -11.15 -15.86
N MET A 59 -1.95 -9.89 -16.07
CA MET A 59 -3.08 -9.20 -15.49
C MET A 59 -4.06 -8.85 -16.62
N SER A 60 -4.93 -9.80 -16.94
CA SER A 60 -5.97 -9.65 -17.98
C SER A 60 -7.33 -9.25 -17.43
N GLU A 61 -7.49 -9.32 -16.11
CA GLU A 61 -8.69 -8.89 -15.38
C GLU A 61 -8.51 -7.46 -14.86
N ASP A 62 -9.62 -6.75 -14.65
CA ASP A 62 -9.60 -5.40 -14.11
C ASP A 62 -8.82 -5.32 -12.78
N PRO A 63 -8.07 -4.23 -12.51
CA PRO A 63 -7.21 -4.15 -11.33
C PRO A 63 -7.91 -4.33 -9.99
N VAL A 64 -9.17 -3.90 -9.91
CA VAL A 64 -10.01 -4.07 -8.71
C VAL A 64 -10.40 -5.54 -8.53
N VAL A 65 -10.77 -6.22 -9.61
CA VAL A 65 -11.12 -7.65 -9.59
C VAL A 65 -9.90 -8.49 -9.21
N PHE A 66 -8.73 -8.17 -9.79
CA PHE A 66 -7.48 -8.79 -9.41
C PHE A 66 -7.20 -8.65 -7.91
N ALA A 67 -7.34 -7.44 -7.35
CA ALA A 67 -7.11 -7.19 -5.93
C ALA A 67 -8.04 -8.00 -5.01
N LEU A 68 -9.28 -8.25 -5.44
CA LEU A 68 -10.29 -9.00 -4.69
C LEU A 68 -10.16 -10.53 -4.85
N LYS A 69 -9.54 -11.01 -5.92
CA LYS A 69 -9.44 -12.44 -6.24
C LYS A 69 -8.10 -13.04 -5.86
N ASP A 70 -7.04 -12.24 -5.91
CA ASP A 70 -5.68 -12.69 -5.66
C ASP A 70 -5.41 -12.83 -4.15
N ARG A 71 -5.12 -14.06 -3.73
CA ARG A 71 -4.92 -14.43 -2.31
C ARG A 71 -3.83 -13.62 -1.61
N PHE A 72 -2.77 -13.26 -2.33
CA PHE A 72 -1.68 -12.47 -1.77
C PHE A 72 -2.08 -11.01 -1.58
N SER A 73 -2.85 -10.44 -2.52
CA SER A 73 -3.44 -9.11 -2.40
C SER A 73 -4.43 -9.06 -1.24
N LEU A 74 -5.26 -10.09 -1.07
CA LEU A 74 -6.16 -10.23 0.08
C LEU A 74 -5.39 -10.34 1.41
N LEU A 75 -4.30 -11.12 1.45
CA LEU A 75 -3.47 -11.27 2.64
C LEU A 75 -2.79 -9.95 3.02
N LEU A 76 -2.26 -9.22 2.04
CA LEU A 76 -1.70 -7.89 2.26
C LEU A 76 -2.77 -6.89 2.70
N GLY A 77 -3.96 -6.95 2.12
CA GLY A 77 -5.10 -6.13 2.55
C GLY A 77 -5.52 -6.42 3.99
N LEU A 78 -5.59 -7.70 4.37
CA LEU A 78 -5.86 -8.11 5.75
C LEU A 78 -4.78 -7.60 6.71
N LEU A 79 -3.50 -7.75 6.35
CA LEU A 79 -2.40 -7.29 7.18
C LEU A 79 -2.39 -5.77 7.31
N ALA A 80 -2.74 -5.03 6.26
CA ALA A 80 -2.92 -3.57 6.31
C ALA A 80 -4.06 -3.18 7.27
N LEU A 81 -5.19 -3.88 7.23
CA LEU A 81 -6.31 -3.67 8.17
C LEU A 81 -5.90 -3.95 9.63
N LEU A 82 -5.14 -5.03 9.88
CA LEU A 82 -4.63 -5.35 11.21
C LEU A 82 -3.67 -4.27 11.72
N VAL A 83 -2.80 -3.75 10.86
CA VAL A 83 -1.89 -2.64 11.20
C VAL A 83 -2.66 -1.38 11.56
N LEU A 84 -3.70 -1.03 10.78
CA LEU A 84 -4.55 0.13 11.08
C LEU A 84 -5.29 -0.04 12.40
N PHE A 85 -5.85 -1.22 12.65
CA PHE A 85 -6.55 -1.52 13.90
C PHE A 85 -5.61 -1.51 15.11
N ALA A 86 -4.36 -1.95 14.94
CA ALA A 86 -3.35 -1.89 16.00
C ALA A 86 -2.79 -0.47 16.22
N ALA A 87 -2.90 0.41 15.23
CA ALA A 87 -2.46 1.80 15.33
C ALA A 87 -3.48 2.68 16.06
N THR A 88 -4.78 2.41 15.90
CA THR A 88 -5.88 3.08 16.60
C THR A 88 -5.87 2.69 18.06
#